data_AF-A0AAD2HJ50-F1
#
_entry.id   AF-A0AAD2HJ50-F1
#
_cell.length_a   1.000
_cell.length_b   1.000
_cell.length_c   1.000
_cell.angle_alpha   90.00
_cell.angle_beta   90.00
_cell.angle_gamma   90.00
#
_symmetry.space_group_name_H-M   'P 1'
#
loop_
_entity.id
_entity.type
_entity.pdbx_description
1 polymer ?
#
loop_
_entity_poly.entity_id
_entity_poly.type
_entity_poly.pdbx_seq_one_letter_code
_entity_poly.pdbx_strand_id
1 'polypeptide(L)'
;MTLLRKNLALSSAIALTGTAMPIFLSIVLLHYGFKYGTLESFASGAALSSTSLGTTMALLKPEWRATVAGTALMTAALLDDVCGLVIAAVLSQLAGASVVIPWYIIARPILVSLAFAIGTFFAALSLGCLFRWYPVKLRNKSLLFIMIALLTGYVAGSHYAGTSELFGAYLAGALLAYIFPRDGSLSAFETHIRPILHVFLSPVFFASIGMALPIRALGSINGSNRVVWRGIVYSMLMGLAKFCSALWMLVWRTDVRSAVLVGFGMIARGEVALIVTQLALPLLSTEAYAVVTWATLLNTAGGAILVGCFLRRVAEIE
;
A
#
# COMPACT_ATOMS: atom_id res chain seq x y z
N MET A 1 22.34 -4.46 0.71
CA MET A 1 22.28 -3.78 -0.61
C MET A 1 22.42 -4.75 -1.78
N THR A 2 23.29 -5.78 -1.72
CA THR A 2 23.49 -6.74 -2.82
C THR A 2 22.30 -7.67 -3.09
N LEU A 3 21.64 -8.20 -2.05
CA LEU A 3 20.44 -9.06 -2.21
C LEU A 3 19.22 -8.28 -2.75
N LEU A 4 19.00 -7.06 -2.27
CA LEU A 4 17.85 -6.24 -2.68
C LEU A 4 17.94 -5.80 -4.15
N ARG A 5 19.14 -5.45 -4.64
CA ARG A 5 19.36 -5.18 -6.07
C ARG A 5 19.26 -6.43 -6.94
N LYS A 6 19.72 -7.59 -6.45
CA LYS A 6 19.62 -8.87 -7.17
C LYS A 6 18.18 -9.36 -7.30
N ASN A 7 17.33 -9.13 -6.30
CA ASN A 7 15.93 -9.56 -6.29
C ASN A 7 14.96 -8.51 -6.82
N LEU A 8 15.44 -7.36 -7.28
CA LEU A 8 14.58 -6.24 -7.70
C LEU A 8 13.68 -6.63 -8.88
N ALA A 9 14.21 -7.33 -9.89
CA ALA A 9 13.44 -7.77 -11.05
C ALA A 9 12.30 -8.73 -10.67
N LEU A 10 12.61 -9.71 -9.81
CA LEU A 10 11.63 -10.64 -9.25
C LEU A 10 10.55 -9.87 -8.46
N SER A 11 10.98 -8.98 -7.57
CA SER A 11 10.07 -8.18 -6.73
C SER A 11 9.18 -7.27 -7.57
N SER A 12 9.71 -6.67 -8.64
CA SER A 12 8.92 -5.85 -9.56
C SER A 12 7.90 -6.66 -10.34
N ALA A 13 8.23 -7.89 -10.77
CA ALA A 13 7.27 -8.76 -11.46
C ALA A 13 6.13 -9.19 -10.53
N ILE A 14 6.48 -9.54 -9.28
CA ILE A 14 5.52 -9.85 -8.23
C ILE A 14 4.61 -8.65 -7.95
N ALA A 15 5.17 -7.44 -7.76
CA ALA A 15 4.40 -6.23 -7.52
C ALA A 15 3.48 -5.86 -8.71
N LEU A 16 4.03 -5.82 -9.93
CA LEU A 16 3.25 -5.48 -11.12
C LEU A 16 2.07 -6.42 -11.32
N THR A 17 2.28 -7.73 -11.16
CA THR A 17 1.18 -8.70 -11.24
C THR A 17 0.26 -8.64 -10.04
N GLY A 18 0.80 -8.42 -8.84
CA GLY A 18 0.05 -8.21 -7.60
C GLY A 18 -0.85 -6.97 -7.64
N THR A 19 -0.49 -5.95 -8.40
CA THR A 19 -1.31 -4.74 -8.60
C THR A 19 -2.28 -4.91 -9.79
N ALA A 20 -1.80 -5.41 -10.93
CA ALA A 20 -2.59 -5.52 -12.15
C ALA A 20 -3.68 -6.60 -12.10
N MET A 21 -3.40 -7.78 -11.52
CA MET A 21 -4.36 -8.89 -11.47
C MET A 21 -5.62 -8.56 -10.65
N PRO A 22 -5.53 -8.00 -9.43
CA PRO A 22 -6.72 -7.57 -8.70
C PRO A 22 -7.56 -6.56 -9.48
N ILE A 23 -6.94 -5.56 -10.13
CA ILE A 23 -7.66 -4.56 -10.94
C ILE A 23 -8.39 -5.23 -12.11
N PHE A 24 -7.68 -6.07 -12.87
CA PHE A 24 -8.26 -6.78 -14.01
C PHE A 24 -9.42 -7.68 -13.59
N LEU A 25 -9.23 -8.53 -12.57
CA LEU A 25 -10.25 -9.44 -12.08
C LEU A 25 -11.44 -8.71 -11.43
N SER A 26 -11.22 -7.53 -10.86
CA SER A 26 -12.30 -6.68 -10.34
C SER A 26 -13.17 -6.15 -11.46
N ILE A 27 -12.58 -5.68 -12.57
CA ILE A 27 -13.35 -5.29 -13.75
C ILE A 27 -14.12 -6.49 -14.30
N VAL A 28 -13.48 -7.66 -14.43
CA VAL A 28 -14.15 -8.87 -14.92
C VAL A 28 -15.35 -9.25 -14.06
N LEU A 29 -15.17 -9.38 -12.74
CA LEU A 29 -16.24 -9.84 -11.85
C LEU A 29 -17.30 -8.76 -11.58
N LEU A 30 -16.89 -7.54 -11.24
CA LEU A 30 -17.84 -6.50 -10.81
C LEU A 30 -18.59 -5.92 -12.01
N HIS A 31 -17.91 -5.65 -13.13
CA HIS A 31 -18.56 -5.09 -14.31
C HIS A 31 -19.40 -6.15 -15.04
N TYR A 32 -18.81 -7.28 -15.42
CA TYR A 32 -19.54 -8.29 -16.21
C TYR A 32 -20.38 -9.24 -15.34
N GLY A 33 -19.92 -9.58 -14.14
CA GLY A 33 -20.64 -10.49 -13.24
C GLY A 33 -21.74 -9.79 -12.43
N PHE A 34 -21.42 -8.68 -11.76
CA PHE A 34 -22.36 -7.97 -10.88
C PHE A 34 -23.03 -6.73 -11.51
N LYS A 35 -22.66 -6.38 -12.75
CA LYS A 35 -23.21 -5.26 -13.53
C LYS A 35 -22.95 -3.88 -12.91
N TYR A 36 -21.81 -3.73 -12.22
CA TYR A 36 -21.35 -2.45 -11.69
C TYR A 36 -20.75 -1.57 -12.79
N GLY A 37 -20.61 -0.27 -12.52
CA GLY A 37 -19.96 0.65 -13.46
C GLY A 37 -18.50 0.28 -13.72
N THR A 38 -17.97 0.59 -14.90
CA THR A 38 -16.56 0.28 -15.22
C THR A 38 -15.59 1.03 -14.30
N LEU A 39 -15.87 2.32 -14.02
CA LEU A 39 -15.09 3.15 -13.10
C LEU A 39 -15.18 2.65 -11.66
N GLU A 40 -16.38 2.26 -11.22
CA GLU A 40 -16.62 1.68 -9.91
C GLU A 40 -15.86 0.35 -9.73
N SER A 41 -15.83 -0.48 -10.77
CA SER A 41 -15.11 -1.76 -10.77
C SER A 41 -13.59 -1.56 -10.77
N PHE A 42 -13.10 -0.57 -11.53
CA PHE A 42 -11.69 -0.15 -11.50
C PHE A 42 -11.30 0.38 -10.12
N ALA A 43 -12.09 1.29 -9.54
CA ALA A 43 -11.85 1.86 -8.22
C ALA A 43 -11.85 0.79 -7.12
N SER A 44 -12.77 -0.17 -7.21
CA SER A 44 -12.87 -1.31 -6.30
C SER A 44 -11.61 -2.20 -6.35
N GLY A 45 -11.10 -2.48 -7.55
CA GLY A 45 -9.88 -3.28 -7.72
C GLY A 45 -8.61 -2.52 -7.35
N ALA A 46 -8.57 -1.22 -7.64
CA ALA A 46 -7.50 -0.32 -7.26
C ALA A 46 -7.34 -0.22 -5.74
N ALA A 47 -8.45 -0.12 -5.00
CA ALA A 47 -8.44 -0.11 -3.54
C ALA A 47 -7.87 -1.42 -2.95
N LEU A 48 -8.20 -2.55 -3.59
CA LEU A 48 -7.66 -3.87 -3.27
C LEU A 48 -6.41 -4.21 -4.10
N SER A 49 -5.61 -3.24 -4.51
CA SER A 49 -4.32 -3.51 -5.16
C SER A 49 -3.15 -3.41 -4.18
N SER A 50 -3.19 -2.53 -3.18
CA SER A 50 -2.11 -2.39 -2.18
C SER A 50 -2.11 -3.53 -1.14
N THR A 51 -0.91 -3.93 -0.70
CA THR A 51 -0.65 -5.05 0.21
C THR A 51 -0.06 -4.53 1.52
N SER A 52 -0.56 -5.00 2.67
CA SER A 52 0.01 -4.59 3.97
C SER A 52 1.10 -5.52 4.44
N LEU A 53 2.29 -4.96 4.66
CA LEU A 53 3.40 -5.67 5.28
C LEU A 53 3.26 -5.80 6.80
N GLY A 54 2.49 -4.95 7.47
CA GLY A 54 2.51 -4.83 8.94
C GLY A 54 2.22 -6.15 9.66
N THR A 55 1.16 -6.85 9.24
CA THR A 55 0.74 -8.12 9.86
C THR A 55 1.68 -9.28 9.50
N THR A 56 2.03 -9.42 8.22
CA THR A 56 2.96 -10.46 7.74
C THR A 56 4.34 -10.33 8.38
N MET A 57 4.80 -9.10 8.58
CA MET A 57 6.11 -8.82 9.18
C MET A 57 6.14 -9.04 10.69
N ALA A 58 5.04 -8.77 11.39
CA ALA A 58 4.94 -9.11 12.80
C ALA A 58 5.08 -10.62 13.04
N LEU A 59 4.64 -11.45 12.08
CA LEU A 59 4.67 -12.91 12.18
C LEU A 59 5.99 -13.54 11.66
N LEU A 60 6.70 -12.89 10.74
CA LEU A 60 7.93 -13.42 10.17
C LEU A 60 9.10 -13.34 11.16
N LYS A 61 9.84 -14.45 11.38
CA LYS A 61 11.09 -14.43 12.16
C LYS A 61 12.18 -13.62 11.42
N PRO A 62 13.17 -13.03 12.13
CA PRO A 62 14.27 -12.28 11.52
C PRO A 62 15.05 -13.04 10.44
N GLU A 63 15.25 -14.35 10.64
CA GLU A 63 15.94 -15.23 9.68
C GLU A 63 15.22 -15.27 8.33
N TRP A 64 13.90 -15.44 8.36
CA TRP A 64 13.05 -15.53 7.17
C TRP A 64 13.01 -14.20 6.41
N ARG A 65 13.14 -13.06 7.08
CA ARG A 65 13.21 -11.73 6.43
C ARG A 65 14.47 -11.54 5.60
N ALA A 66 15.56 -12.22 5.96
CA ALA A 66 16.83 -12.13 5.23
C ALA A 66 16.91 -13.07 4.01
N THR A 67 15.93 -13.96 3.84
CA THR A 67 15.87 -14.89 2.70
C THR A 67 15.48 -14.18 1.39
N VAL A 68 15.68 -14.86 0.25
CA VAL A 68 15.20 -14.38 -1.05
C VAL A 68 13.69 -14.14 -1.03
N ALA A 69 12.92 -15.04 -0.41
CA ALA A 69 11.47 -14.91 -0.28
C ALA A 69 11.06 -13.70 0.56
N GLY A 70 11.65 -13.55 1.75
CA GLY A 70 11.36 -12.43 2.64
C GLY A 70 11.75 -11.08 2.04
N THR A 71 12.93 -10.99 1.42
CA THR A 71 13.37 -9.76 0.76
C THR A 71 12.54 -9.42 -0.48
N ALA A 72 12.13 -10.43 -1.27
CA ALA A 72 11.27 -10.24 -2.43
C ALA A 72 9.86 -9.79 -2.02
N LEU A 73 9.27 -10.43 -1.01
CA LEU A 73 7.97 -10.04 -0.45
C LEU A 73 7.98 -8.60 0.08
N MET A 74 8.99 -8.24 0.86
CA MET A 74 9.15 -6.89 1.41
C MET A 74 9.29 -5.85 0.31
N THR A 75 10.15 -6.12 -0.67
CA THR A 75 10.37 -5.18 -1.78
C THR A 75 9.14 -5.07 -2.67
N ALA A 76 8.47 -6.19 -2.96
CA ALA A 76 7.27 -6.22 -3.77
C ALA A 76 6.10 -5.48 -3.10
N ALA A 77 5.87 -5.69 -1.82
CA ALA A 77 4.78 -5.01 -1.11
C ALA A 77 5.05 -3.50 -0.94
N LEU A 78 6.31 -3.07 -0.74
CA LEU A 78 6.66 -1.65 -0.78
C LEU A 78 6.40 -1.02 -2.15
N LEU A 79 6.70 -1.74 -3.24
CA LEU A 79 6.40 -1.27 -4.60
C LEU A 79 4.88 -1.22 -4.85
N ASP A 80 4.12 -2.22 -4.40
CA ASP A 80 2.66 -2.24 -4.48
C ASP A 80 2.02 -1.07 -3.72
N ASP A 81 2.56 -0.70 -2.55
CA ASP A 81 2.07 0.46 -1.80
C ASP A 81 2.33 1.77 -2.56
N VAL A 82 3.53 1.94 -3.13
CA VAL A 82 3.82 3.11 -3.98
C VAL A 82 2.88 3.16 -5.18
N CYS A 83 2.67 2.05 -5.88
CA CYS A 83 1.71 1.97 -6.98
C CYS A 83 0.28 2.30 -6.51
N GLY A 84 -0.15 1.77 -5.36
CA GLY A 84 -1.45 2.03 -4.75
C GLY A 84 -1.65 3.51 -4.42
N LEU A 85 -0.65 4.19 -3.87
CA LEU A 85 -0.70 5.63 -3.59
C LEU A 85 -0.79 6.47 -4.87
N VAL A 86 -0.09 6.07 -5.94
CA VAL A 86 -0.20 6.74 -7.25
C VAL A 86 -1.59 6.52 -7.85
N ILE A 87 -2.13 5.30 -7.78
CA ILE A 87 -3.48 5.00 -8.26
C ILE A 87 -4.53 5.77 -7.43
N ALA A 88 -4.32 5.93 -6.13
CA ALA A 88 -5.19 6.75 -5.27
C ALA A 88 -5.27 8.21 -5.75
N ALA A 89 -4.16 8.77 -6.23
CA ALA A 89 -4.13 10.10 -6.84
C ALA A 89 -4.95 10.18 -8.14
N VAL A 90 -4.97 9.09 -8.92
CA VAL A 90 -5.81 9.00 -10.12
C VAL A 90 -7.29 8.94 -9.73
N LEU A 91 -7.64 8.14 -8.71
CA LEU A 91 -9.02 8.02 -8.22
C LEU A 91 -9.56 9.35 -7.67
N SER A 92 -8.75 10.11 -6.94
CA SER A 92 -9.18 11.41 -6.41
C SER A 92 -9.45 12.43 -7.51
N GLN A 93 -8.68 12.44 -8.61
CA GLN A 93 -8.98 13.31 -9.75
C GLN A 93 -10.19 12.83 -10.55
N LEU A 94 -10.39 11.51 -10.68
CA LEU A 94 -11.57 10.95 -11.32
C LEU A 94 -12.86 11.25 -10.55
N ALA A 95 -12.82 11.28 -9.22
CA ALA A 95 -13.95 11.59 -8.37
C ALA A 95 -14.57 12.97 -8.63
N GLY A 96 -13.78 13.94 -9.12
CA GLY A 96 -14.25 15.27 -9.49
C GLY A 96 -14.52 15.48 -10.99
N ALA A 97 -14.34 14.44 -11.82
CA ALA A 97 -14.42 14.57 -13.28
C ALA A 97 -15.86 14.51 -13.80
N SER A 98 -16.13 15.24 -14.88
CA SER A 98 -17.40 15.19 -15.62
C SER A 98 -17.52 13.91 -16.48
N VAL A 99 -18.68 13.70 -17.11
CA VAL A 99 -19.03 12.49 -17.90
C VAL A 99 -18.00 12.14 -18.99
N VAL A 100 -17.32 13.14 -19.57
CA VAL A 100 -16.18 12.93 -20.47
C VAL A 100 -14.90 13.11 -19.67
N ILE A 101 -14.12 12.04 -19.54
CA ILE A 101 -12.83 12.05 -18.85
C ILE A 101 -11.72 12.34 -19.87
N PRO A 102 -11.10 13.52 -19.85
CA PRO A 102 -9.95 13.80 -20.69
C PRO A 102 -8.74 12.98 -20.23
N TRP A 103 -7.87 12.61 -21.18
CA TRP A 103 -6.68 11.79 -20.90
C TRP A 103 -5.75 12.41 -19.84
N TYR A 104 -5.71 13.75 -19.73
CA TYR A 104 -4.85 14.45 -18.77
C TYR A 104 -5.24 14.21 -17.32
N ILE A 105 -6.51 13.88 -17.01
CA ILE A 105 -6.98 13.57 -15.64
C ILE A 105 -6.28 12.31 -15.10
N ILE A 106 -6.01 11.35 -15.98
CA ILE A 106 -5.31 10.10 -15.63
C ILE A 106 -3.79 10.29 -15.74
N ALA A 107 -3.32 10.93 -16.82
CA ALA A 107 -1.89 11.06 -17.07
C ALA A 107 -1.19 12.00 -16.09
N ARG A 108 -1.82 13.11 -15.68
CA ARG A 108 -1.22 14.10 -14.78
C ARG A 108 -0.79 13.50 -13.43
N PRO A 109 -1.66 12.82 -12.65
CA PRO A 109 -1.23 12.21 -11.39
C PRO A 109 -0.05 11.25 -11.54
N ILE A 110 -0.02 10.45 -12.61
CA ILE A 110 1.04 9.46 -12.86
C ILE A 110 2.37 10.19 -13.17
N LEU A 111 2.35 11.13 -14.12
CA LEU A 111 3.54 11.89 -14.53
C LEU A 111 4.09 12.75 -13.40
N VAL A 112 3.22 13.42 -12.63
CA VAL A 112 3.62 14.23 -11.48
C VAL A 112 4.21 13.35 -10.37
N SER A 113 3.63 12.18 -10.10
CA SER A 113 4.20 11.23 -9.14
C SER A 113 5.60 10.77 -9.55
N LEU A 114 5.79 10.46 -10.83
CA LEU A 114 7.10 10.09 -11.36
C LEU A 114 8.10 11.24 -11.25
N ALA A 115 7.70 12.46 -11.60
CA ALA A 115 8.52 13.66 -11.47
C ALA A 115 8.90 13.93 -10.00
N PHE A 116 7.98 13.75 -9.06
CA PHE A 116 8.26 13.86 -7.62
C PHE A 116 9.23 12.79 -7.13
N ALA A 117 9.07 11.54 -7.57
CA ALA A 117 9.97 10.44 -7.22
C ALA A 117 11.40 10.71 -7.74
N ILE A 118 11.52 11.09 -9.02
CA ILE A 118 12.81 11.42 -9.66
C ILE A 118 13.43 12.66 -9.00
N GLY A 119 12.64 13.72 -8.79
CA GLY A 119 13.07 14.94 -8.11
C GLY A 119 13.58 14.67 -6.70
N THR A 120 12.88 13.81 -5.95
CA THR A 120 13.31 13.36 -4.61
C THR A 120 14.60 12.56 -4.66
N PHE A 121 14.78 11.68 -5.66
CA PHE A 121 16.01 10.94 -5.86
C PHE A 121 17.21 11.87 -6.11
N PHE A 122 17.06 12.88 -6.97
CA PHE A 122 18.10 13.88 -7.20
C PHE A 122 18.32 14.79 -5.99
N ALA A 123 17.27 15.19 -5.28
CA ALA A 123 17.39 15.95 -4.05
C ALA A 123 18.14 15.15 -2.97
N ALA A 124 17.86 13.85 -2.84
CA ALA A 124 18.55 12.95 -1.93
C ALA A 124 20.04 12.87 -2.28
N LEU A 125 20.39 12.71 -3.56
CA LEU A 125 21.78 12.69 -3.99
C LEU A 125 22.50 14.01 -3.71
N SER A 126 21.91 15.13 -4.11
CA SER A 126 22.50 16.47 -3.94
C SER A 126 22.69 16.84 -2.48
N LEU A 127 21.65 16.65 -1.65
CA LEU A 127 21.71 16.95 -0.22
C LEU A 127 22.61 15.95 0.52
N GLY A 128 22.54 14.66 0.18
CA GLY A 128 23.41 13.64 0.76
C GLY A 128 24.89 13.88 0.47
N CYS A 129 25.22 14.33 -0.74
CA CYS A 129 26.55 14.84 -1.05
C CYS A 129 26.87 16.06 -0.18
N LEU A 130 26.06 17.11 -0.19
CA LEU A 130 26.32 18.33 0.59
C LEU A 130 26.62 18.05 2.08
N PHE A 131 25.79 17.25 2.75
CA PHE A 131 25.99 16.90 4.16
C PHE A 131 27.20 15.99 4.42
N ARG A 132 27.65 15.24 3.41
CA ARG A 132 28.89 14.46 3.49
C ARG A 132 30.14 15.35 3.40
N TRP A 133 30.09 16.42 2.62
CA TRP A 133 31.18 17.40 2.52
C TRP A 133 31.18 18.39 3.69
N TYR A 134 29.99 18.71 4.22
CA TYR A 134 29.80 19.57 5.38
C TYR A 134 29.00 18.84 6.47
N PRO A 135 29.67 18.05 7.35
CA PRO A 135 28.99 17.34 8.43
C PRO A 135 28.51 18.33 9.49
N VAL A 136 27.25 18.77 9.37
CA VAL A 136 26.61 19.63 10.37
C VAL A 136 26.03 18.76 11.49
N LYS A 137 26.52 18.94 12.72
CA LYS A 137 25.87 18.38 13.92
C LYS A 137 24.61 19.17 14.22
N LEU A 138 23.48 18.70 13.72
CA LEU A 138 22.17 19.27 14.04
C LEU A 138 21.73 18.82 15.44
N ARG A 139 21.23 19.76 16.23
CA ARG A 139 20.60 19.48 17.53
C ARG A 139 19.18 18.93 17.31
N ASN A 140 18.69 18.10 18.23
CA ASN A 140 17.40 17.42 18.10
C ASN A 140 16.22 18.36 17.78
N LYS A 141 16.20 19.59 18.33
CA LYS A 141 15.16 20.59 18.03
C LYS A 141 15.20 21.08 16.57
N SER A 142 16.40 21.34 16.05
CA SER A 142 16.59 21.77 14.65
C SER A 142 16.23 20.66 13.67
N LEU A 143 16.54 19.42 14.04
CA LEU A 143 16.21 18.25 13.22
C LEU A 143 14.70 18.01 13.17
N LEU A 144 14.00 18.14 14.30
CA LEU A 144 12.54 18.11 14.35
C LEU A 144 11.91 19.21 13.46
N PHE A 145 12.44 20.43 13.50
CA PHE A 145 11.98 21.50 12.61
C PHE A 145 12.13 21.12 11.13
N ILE A 146 13.28 20.58 10.74
CA ILE A 146 13.54 20.11 9.36
C ILE A 146 12.56 19.00 8.97
N MET A 147 12.25 18.07 9.87
CA MET A 147 11.30 16.97 9.61
C MET A 147 9.90 17.51 9.33
N ILE A 148 9.41 18.42 10.17
CA ILE A 148 8.09 19.02 9.98
C ILE A 148 8.07 19.86 8.69
N ALA A 149 9.10 20.68 8.46
CA ALA A 149 9.19 21.51 7.26
C ALA A 149 9.26 20.70 5.97
N LEU A 150 10.01 19.59 5.96
CA LEU A 150 10.05 18.67 4.82
C LEU A 150 8.71 17.99 4.62
N LEU A 151 8.08 17.48 5.68
CA LEU A 151 6.77 16.84 5.59
C LEU A 151 5.72 17.81 5.02
N THR A 152 5.61 19.01 5.58
CA THR A 152 4.64 20.01 5.12
C THR A 152 4.94 20.48 3.71
N GLY A 153 6.20 20.71 3.36
CA GLY A 153 6.62 21.09 2.01
C GLY A 153 6.27 20.04 0.96
N TYR A 154 6.53 18.76 1.25
CA TYR A 154 6.19 17.67 0.35
C TYR A 154 4.68 17.44 0.23
N VAL A 155 3.94 17.48 1.35
CA VAL A 155 2.48 17.34 1.34
C VAL A 155 1.84 18.49 0.55
N ALA A 156 2.19 19.75 0.85
CA ALA A 156 1.68 20.90 0.13
C ALA A 156 2.07 20.85 -1.37
N GLY A 157 3.33 20.56 -1.67
CA GLY A 157 3.82 20.43 -3.05
C GLY A 157 3.07 19.34 -3.82
N SER A 158 2.84 18.18 -3.19
CA SER A 158 2.11 17.07 -3.82
C SER A 158 0.65 17.41 -4.11
N HIS A 159 -0.02 18.11 -3.17
CA HIS A 159 -1.40 18.58 -3.33
C HIS A 159 -1.54 19.54 -4.52
N TYR A 160 -0.72 20.58 -4.58
CA TYR A 160 -0.78 21.57 -5.68
C TYR A 160 -0.33 21.00 -7.03
N ALA A 161 0.66 20.10 -7.02
CA ALA A 161 1.13 19.47 -8.25
C ALA A 161 0.09 18.49 -8.83
N GLY A 162 -0.77 17.91 -7.98
CA GLY A 162 -1.86 17.01 -8.37
C GLY A 162 -1.50 15.52 -8.26
N THR A 163 -0.62 15.16 -7.33
CA THR A 163 -0.37 13.77 -6.90
C THR A 163 -0.96 13.53 -5.50
N SER A 164 -0.83 12.32 -4.97
CA SER A 164 -1.33 11.94 -3.66
C SER A 164 -0.51 12.59 -2.54
N GLU A 165 -1.20 13.20 -1.58
CA GLU A 165 -0.61 13.76 -0.35
C GLU A 165 0.14 12.69 0.45
N LEU A 166 -0.39 11.47 0.47
CA LEU A 166 0.24 10.32 1.13
C LEU A 166 1.54 9.93 0.42
N PHE A 167 1.57 10.01 -0.91
CA PHE A 167 2.78 9.76 -1.67
C PHE A 167 3.84 10.84 -1.43
N GLY A 168 3.43 12.11 -1.34
CA GLY A 168 4.30 13.21 -0.92
C GLY A 168 4.91 12.98 0.47
N ALA A 169 4.08 12.63 1.46
CA ALA A 169 4.55 12.31 2.81
C ALA A 169 5.51 11.11 2.84
N TYR A 170 5.23 10.07 2.04
CA TYR A 170 6.13 8.92 1.88
C TYR A 170 7.51 9.34 1.34
N LEU A 171 7.54 10.17 0.29
CA LEU A 171 8.79 10.68 -0.30
C LEU A 171 9.58 11.56 0.67
N ALA A 172 8.91 12.39 1.47
CA ALA A 172 9.57 13.18 2.53
C ALA A 172 10.28 12.29 3.55
N GLY A 173 9.60 11.23 4.01
CA GLY A 173 10.17 10.24 4.93
C GLY A 173 11.36 9.51 4.31
N ALA A 174 11.24 9.09 3.05
CA ALA A 174 12.32 8.43 2.32
C ALA A 174 13.55 9.34 2.15
N LEU A 175 13.34 10.61 1.81
CA LEU A 175 14.40 11.62 1.70
C LEU A 175 15.11 11.81 3.04
N LEU A 176 14.36 11.97 4.13
CA LEU A 176 14.91 12.16 5.47
C LEU A 176 15.74 10.94 5.91
N ALA A 177 15.22 9.73 5.69
CA ALA A 177 15.91 8.49 6.02
C ALA A 177 17.23 8.32 5.25
N TYR A 178 17.30 8.86 4.03
CA TYR A 178 18.53 8.88 3.23
C TYR A 178 19.54 9.93 3.71
N ILE A 179 19.09 11.17 3.96
CA ILE A 179 19.97 12.29 4.32
C ILE A 179 20.58 12.11 5.72
N PHE A 180 19.80 11.60 6.68
CA PHE A 180 20.21 11.49 8.09
C PHE A 180 20.20 10.02 8.56
N PRO A 181 21.21 9.21 8.19
CA PRO A 181 21.26 7.81 8.59
C PRO A 181 21.50 7.61 10.11
N ARG A 182 20.73 6.67 10.66
CA ARG A 182 20.82 5.94 11.95
C ARG A 182 20.91 6.68 13.29
N ASP A 183 21.65 7.78 13.45
CA ASP A 183 21.89 8.32 14.80
C ASP A 183 21.17 9.64 15.09
N GLY A 184 21.00 10.52 14.09
CA GLY A 184 20.39 11.84 14.26
C GLY A 184 18.87 11.90 14.06
N SER A 185 18.37 11.42 12.91
CA SER A 185 16.93 11.52 12.58
C SER A 185 16.07 10.55 13.38
N LEU A 186 16.55 9.32 13.54
CA LEU A 186 15.89 8.31 14.33
C LEU A 186 15.79 8.75 15.79
N SER A 187 16.85 9.26 16.41
CA SER A 187 16.77 9.71 17.80
C SER A 187 15.80 10.89 17.99
N ALA A 188 15.78 11.88 17.08
CA ALA A 188 14.82 12.98 17.15
C ALA A 188 13.37 12.49 16.96
N PHE A 189 13.13 11.61 15.97
CA PHE A 189 11.84 10.99 15.70
C PHE A 189 11.35 10.16 16.89
N GLU A 190 12.20 9.26 17.40
CA GLU A 190 11.93 8.35 18.51
C GLU A 190 11.61 9.10 19.80
N THR A 191 12.32 10.19 20.10
CA THR A 191 12.10 10.95 21.32
C THR A 191 10.87 11.87 21.25
N HIS A 192 10.61 12.49 20.09
CA HIS A 192 9.60 13.56 20.02
C HIS A 192 8.34 13.19 19.23
N ILE A 193 8.48 12.46 18.11
CA ILE A 193 7.36 12.16 17.21
C ILE A 193 6.72 10.81 17.55
N ARG A 194 7.54 9.78 17.82
CA ARG A 194 7.07 8.42 18.08
C ARG A 194 6.08 8.31 19.26
N PRO A 195 6.27 9.00 20.41
CA PRO A 195 5.30 8.93 21.50
C PRO A 195 3.94 9.49 21.09
N ILE A 196 3.93 10.65 20.42
CA ILE A 196 2.69 11.28 19.91
C ILE A 196 2.04 10.39 18.83
N LEU A 197 2.86 9.81 17.95
CA LEU A 197 2.41 8.93 16.89
C LEU A 197 1.68 7.70 17.43
N HIS A 198 2.24 7.01 18.44
CA HIS A 198 1.64 5.80 18.98
C HIS A 198 0.50 6.05 19.97
N VAL A 199 0.59 7.11 20.80
CA VAL A 199 -0.41 7.37 21.84
C VAL A 199 -1.63 8.09 21.27
N PHE A 200 -1.45 8.94 20.27
CA PHE A 200 -2.52 9.81 19.77
C PHE A 200 -2.82 9.59 18.29
N LEU A 201 -1.86 9.79 17.38
CA LEU A 201 -2.14 9.82 15.94
C LEU A 201 -2.60 8.46 15.39
N SER A 202 -1.94 7.36 15.77
CA SER A 202 -2.29 6.02 15.27
C SER A 202 -3.66 5.57 15.78
N PRO A 203 -3.98 5.67 17.09
CA PRO A 203 -5.32 5.36 17.59
C PRO A 203 -6.42 6.20 16.93
N VAL A 204 -6.22 7.50 16.76
CA VAL A 204 -7.20 8.39 16.09
C VAL A 204 -7.37 7.99 14.63
N PHE A 205 -6.28 7.69 13.92
CA PHE A 205 -6.31 7.23 12.54
C PHE A 205 -7.11 5.93 12.38
N PHE A 206 -6.81 4.91 13.19
CA PHE A 206 -7.53 3.63 13.12
C PHE A 206 -8.99 3.75 13.59
N ALA A 207 -9.27 4.59 14.59
CA ALA A 207 -10.64 4.89 15.00
C ALA A 207 -11.44 5.58 13.90
N SER A 208 -10.84 6.54 13.19
CA SER A 208 -11.46 7.22 12.04
C SER A 208 -11.82 6.23 10.93
N ILE A 209 -10.88 5.36 10.57
CA ILE A 209 -11.13 4.29 9.59
C ILE A 209 -12.27 3.37 10.05
N GLY A 210 -12.26 2.95 11.31
CA GLY A 210 -13.29 2.08 11.88
C GLY A 210 -14.69 2.72 11.86
N MET A 211 -14.79 4.00 12.19
CA MET A 211 -16.07 4.75 12.15
C MET A 211 -16.61 4.93 10.73
N ALA A 212 -15.73 5.00 9.72
CA ALA A 212 -16.12 5.12 8.32
C ALA A 212 -16.60 3.80 7.69
N LEU A 213 -16.46 2.67 8.38
CA LEU A 213 -16.96 1.37 7.90
C LEU A 213 -18.50 1.35 7.92
N PRO A 214 -19.16 1.02 6.81
CA PRO A 214 -20.62 1.06 6.71
C PRO A 214 -21.22 -0.23 7.28
N ILE A 215 -21.07 -0.47 8.60
CA ILE A 215 -21.40 -1.76 9.25
C ILE A 215 -22.85 -2.20 8.96
N ARG A 216 -23.79 -1.24 8.91
CA ARG A 216 -25.20 -1.54 8.57
C ARG A 216 -25.36 -2.06 7.14
N ALA A 217 -24.64 -1.47 6.18
CA ALA A 217 -24.67 -1.87 4.78
C ALA A 217 -23.93 -3.19 4.52
N LEU A 218 -23.02 -3.60 5.41
CA LEU A 218 -22.35 -4.90 5.33
C LEU A 218 -23.33 -6.07 5.52
N GLY A 219 -24.30 -5.94 6.43
CA GLY A 219 -25.27 -7.01 6.70
C GLY A 219 -26.35 -7.13 5.64
N SER A 220 -27.01 -6.01 5.32
CA SER A 220 -28.10 -5.97 4.35
C SER A 220 -28.29 -4.54 3.84
N ILE A 221 -28.52 -4.39 2.54
CA ILE A 221 -28.92 -3.11 1.93
C ILE A 221 -30.34 -3.28 1.41
N ASN A 222 -31.27 -2.44 1.87
CA ASN A 222 -32.69 -2.46 1.49
C ASN A 222 -33.35 -3.84 1.70
N GLY A 223 -32.99 -4.56 2.77
CA GLY A 223 -33.51 -5.90 3.07
C GLY A 223 -32.91 -7.04 2.25
N SER A 224 -31.92 -6.76 1.40
CA SER A 224 -31.22 -7.76 0.59
C SER A 224 -29.83 -8.09 1.12
N ASN A 225 -29.58 -9.38 1.38
CA ASN A 225 -28.28 -9.89 1.86
C ASN A 225 -27.28 -10.14 0.72
N ARG A 226 -27.52 -9.61 -0.49
CA ARG A 226 -26.66 -9.80 -1.67
C ARG A 226 -25.23 -9.34 -1.42
N VAL A 227 -25.05 -8.30 -0.62
CA VAL A 227 -23.75 -7.71 -0.28
C VAL A 227 -22.82 -8.71 0.37
N VAL A 228 -23.32 -9.56 1.28
CA VAL A 228 -22.50 -10.52 2.03
C VAL A 228 -21.90 -11.57 1.09
N TRP A 229 -22.73 -12.23 0.28
CA TRP A 229 -22.25 -13.23 -0.68
C TRP A 229 -21.35 -12.59 -1.76
N ARG A 230 -21.74 -11.45 -2.31
CA ARG A 230 -20.91 -10.72 -3.30
C ARG A 230 -19.55 -10.33 -2.70
N GLY A 231 -19.54 -9.87 -1.45
CA GLY A 231 -18.34 -9.55 -0.68
C GLY A 231 -17.43 -10.77 -0.45
N ILE A 232 -18.01 -11.92 -0.08
CA ILE A 232 -17.25 -13.16 0.11
C ILE A 232 -16.63 -13.65 -1.21
N VAL A 233 -17.42 -13.70 -2.29
CA VAL A 233 -16.93 -14.11 -3.62
C VAL A 233 -15.83 -13.18 -4.09
N TYR A 234 -16.05 -11.87 -3.96
CA TYR A 234 -15.06 -10.87 -4.33
C TYR A 234 -13.79 -10.99 -3.50
N SER A 235 -13.91 -11.23 -2.18
CA SER A 235 -12.76 -11.49 -1.31
C SER A 235 -11.94 -12.70 -1.78
N MET A 236 -12.60 -13.83 -2.04
CA MET A 236 -11.94 -15.05 -2.51
C MET A 236 -11.21 -14.82 -3.83
N LEU A 237 -11.85 -14.12 -4.77
CA LEU A 237 -11.23 -13.77 -6.05
C LEU A 237 -10.01 -12.89 -5.85
N MET A 238 -10.08 -11.87 -4.99
CA MET A 238 -8.97 -10.95 -4.72
C MET A 238 -7.82 -11.61 -3.96
N GLY A 239 -8.11 -12.53 -3.04
CA GLY A 239 -7.12 -13.36 -2.37
C GLY A 239 -6.38 -14.24 -3.38
N LEU A 240 -7.12 -14.91 -4.28
CA LEU A 240 -6.54 -15.73 -5.34
C LEU A 240 -5.70 -14.90 -6.32
N ALA A 241 -6.19 -13.72 -6.72
CA ALA A 241 -5.49 -12.79 -7.59
C ALA A 241 -4.10 -12.43 -7.05
N LYS A 242 -4.02 -12.13 -5.75
CA LYS A 242 -2.74 -11.84 -5.08
C LYS A 242 -1.89 -13.08 -4.92
N PHE A 243 -2.48 -14.22 -4.57
CA PHE A 243 -1.73 -15.46 -4.45
C PHE A 243 -1.03 -15.85 -5.76
N CYS A 244 -1.67 -15.61 -6.92
CA CYS A 244 -1.09 -15.86 -8.24
C CYS A 244 0.19 -15.06 -8.53
N SER A 245 0.39 -13.90 -7.90
CA SER A 245 1.65 -13.14 -8.05
C SER A 245 2.87 -13.90 -7.53
N ALA A 246 2.68 -14.87 -6.63
CA ALA A 246 3.74 -15.74 -6.17
C ALA A 246 4.20 -16.78 -7.20
N LEU A 247 3.51 -16.94 -8.33
CA LEU A 247 3.94 -17.83 -9.41
C LEU A 247 5.33 -17.43 -9.94
N TRP A 248 5.67 -16.13 -9.91
CA TRP A 248 6.99 -15.64 -10.28
C TRP A 248 8.13 -16.23 -9.46
N MET A 249 7.85 -16.66 -8.22
CA MET A 249 8.84 -17.35 -7.39
C MET A 249 9.19 -18.73 -7.92
N LEU A 250 8.21 -19.45 -8.48
CA LEU A 250 8.44 -20.74 -9.12
C LEU A 250 9.21 -20.56 -10.45
N VAL A 251 8.88 -19.51 -11.20
CA VAL A 251 9.60 -19.14 -12.43
C VAL A 251 11.08 -18.85 -12.14
N TRP A 252 11.37 -18.16 -11.03
CA TRP A 252 12.74 -17.88 -10.57
C TRP A 252 13.43 -19.07 -9.87
N ARG A 253 12.86 -20.28 -9.98
CA ARG A 253 13.39 -21.55 -9.43
C ARG A 253 13.64 -21.51 -7.92
N THR A 254 12.79 -20.81 -7.18
CA THR A 254 12.79 -20.88 -5.72
C THR A 254 11.87 -22.00 -5.21
N ASP A 255 12.06 -22.38 -3.95
CA ASP A 255 11.28 -23.46 -3.34
C ASP A 255 9.79 -23.13 -3.28
N VAL A 256 8.95 -24.18 -3.41
CA VAL A 256 7.50 -24.06 -3.30
C VAL A 256 7.07 -23.45 -1.95
N ARG A 257 7.80 -23.75 -0.88
CA ARG A 257 7.55 -23.14 0.46
C ARG A 257 7.72 -21.63 0.43
N SER A 258 8.74 -21.15 -0.28
CA SER A 258 9.00 -19.73 -0.46
C SER A 258 7.91 -19.06 -1.30
N ALA A 259 7.47 -19.70 -2.38
CA ALA A 259 6.35 -19.23 -3.20
C ALA A 259 5.05 -19.12 -2.40
N VAL A 260 4.69 -20.17 -1.64
CA VAL A 260 3.48 -20.16 -0.80
C VAL A 260 3.55 -19.08 0.27
N LEU A 261 4.70 -18.87 0.90
CA LEU A 261 4.90 -17.81 1.90
C LEU A 261 4.62 -16.42 1.31
N VAL A 262 5.17 -16.13 0.12
CA VAL A 262 4.96 -14.84 -0.55
C VAL A 262 3.50 -14.71 -1.01
N GLY A 263 2.91 -15.78 -1.53
CA GLY A 263 1.51 -15.81 -1.94
C GLY A 263 0.58 -15.43 -0.79
N PHE A 264 0.70 -16.09 0.36
CA PHE A 264 -0.09 -15.74 1.55
C PHE A 264 0.27 -14.37 2.11
N GLY A 265 1.56 -14.02 2.10
CA GLY A 265 2.04 -12.73 2.57
C GLY A 265 1.47 -11.54 1.79
N MET A 266 1.10 -11.73 0.52
CA MET A 266 0.55 -10.68 -0.34
C MET A 266 -0.97 -10.52 -0.27
N ILE A 267 -1.70 -11.48 0.33
CA ILE A 267 -3.17 -11.43 0.45
C ILE A 267 -3.60 -10.34 1.45
N ALA A 268 -2.86 -10.20 2.55
CA ALA A 268 -3.21 -9.30 3.64
C ALA A 268 -3.35 -7.85 3.15
N ARG A 269 -4.51 -7.25 3.45
CA ARG A 269 -4.81 -5.85 3.15
C ARG A 269 -4.62 -4.98 4.38
N GLY A 270 -4.21 -3.75 4.16
CA GLY A 270 -3.89 -2.81 5.23
C GLY A 270 -4.81 -1.63 5.30
N GLU A 271 -4.41 -0.73 6.17
CA GLU A 271 -4.90 0.62 6.29
C GLU A 271 -4.92 1.35 4.94
N VAL A 272 -3.90 1.17 4.09
CA VAL A 272 -3.83 1.81 2.78
C VAL A 272 -5.01 1.39 1.90
N ALA A 273 -5.41 0.11 1.91
CA ALA A 273 -6.57 -0.34 1.14
C ALA A 273 -7.87 0.34 1.60
N LEU A 274 -8.05 0.52 2.91
CA LEU A 274 -9.21 1.23 3.47
C LEU A 274 -9.18 2.73 3.15
N ILE A 275 -8.01 3.37 3.20
CA ILE A 275 -7.85 4.77 2.80
C ILE A 275 -8.20 4.94 1.31
N VAL A 276 -7.67 4.10 0.43
CA VAL A 276 -7.97 4.17 -1.01
C VAL A 276 -9.46 3.90 -1.27
N THR A 277 -10.08 2.97 -0.53
CA THR A 277 -11.53 2.74 -0.59
C THR A 277 -12.32 4.01 -0.20
N GLN A 278 -11.89 4.75 0.83
CA GLN A 278 -12.52 6.01 1.24
C GLN A 278 -12.31 7.12 0.22
N LEU A 279 -11.11 7.24 -0.36
CA LEU A 279 -10.84 8.20 -1.44
C LEU A 279 -11.68 7.90 -2.69
N ALA A 280 -11.98 6.63 -2.93
CA ALA A 280 -12.84 6.17 -4.00
C ALA A 280 -14.35 6.33 -3.71
N LEU A 281 -14.77 6.70 -2.49
CA LEU A 281 -16.18 6.74 -2.09
C LEU A 281 -17.08 7.52 -3.08
N PRO A 282 -16.68 8.68 -3.65
CA PRO A 282 -17.51 9.39 -4.62
C PRO A 282 -17.73 8.63 -5.95
N LEU A 283 -16.87 7.65 -6.25
CA LEU A 283 -16.92 6.81 -7.44
C LEU A 283 -17.69 5.49 -7.22
N LEU A 284 -17.99 5.14 -5.96
CA LEU A 284 -18.57 3.87 -5.58
C LEU A 284 -20.04 4.05 -5.18
N SER A 285 -20.91 3.16 -5.64
CA SER A 285 -22.23 3.00 -5.05
C SER A 285 -22.12 2.48 -3.61
N THR A 286 -23.17 2.69 -2.80
CA THR A 286 -23.23 2.15 -1.44
C THR A 286 -23.04 0.64 -1.40
N GLU A 287 -23.52 -0.08 -2.43
CA GLU A 287 -23.36 -1.52 -2.55
C GLU A 287 -21.90 -1.90 -2.84
N ALA A 288 -21.25 -1.26 -3.81
CA ALA A 288 -19.85 -1.55 -4.12
C ALA A 288 -18.91 -1.18 -2.97
N TYR A 289 -19.13 -0.04 -2.31
CA TYR A 289 -18.37 0.35 -1.13
C TYR A 289 -18.45 -0.71 -0.02
N ALA A 290 -19.64 -1.26 0.23
CA ALA A 290 -19.81 -2.34 1.20
C ALA A 290 -19.17 -3.67 0.75
N VAL A 291 -19.27 -4.03 -0.54
CA VAL A 291 -18.63 -5.24 -1.11
C VAL A 291 -17.10 -5.16 -1.03
N VAL A 292 -16.51 -4.00 -1.38
CA VAL A 292 -15.07 -3.76 -1.28
C VAL A 292 -14.62 -3.81 0.17
N THR A 293 -15.38 -3.20 1.07
CA THR A 293 -15.10 -3.23 2.51
C THR A 293 -15.10 -4.66 3.05
N TRP A 294 -16.08 -5.48 2.68
CA TRP A 294 -16.09 -6.92 3.02
C TRP A 294 -14.83 -7.62 2.55
N ALA A 295 -14.45 -7.43 1.29
CA ALA A 295 -13.27 -8.05 0.72
C ALA A 295 -11.97 -7.57 1.37
N THR A 296 -11.88 -6.29 1.77
CA THR A 296 -10.74 -5.76 2.52
C THR A 296 -10.63 -6.46 3.88
N LEU A 297 -11.71 -6.47 4.67
CA LEU A 297 -11.72 -7.07 6.01
C LEU A 297 -11.41 -8.57 5.99
N LEU A 298 -12.03 -9.32 5.09
CA LEU A 298 -11.83 -10.77 4.96
C LEU A 298 -10.41 -11.10 4.49
N ASN A 299 -9.85 -10.36 3.52
CA ASN A 299 -8.48 -10.61 3.06
C ASN A 299 -7.43 -10.17 4.09
N THR A 300 -7.67 -9.12 4.88
CA THR A 300 -6.80 -8.74 6.00
C THR A 300 -6.72 -9.84 7.04
N ALA A 301 -7.87 -10.32 7.54
CA ALA A 301 -7.92 -11.37 8.55
C ALA A 301 -7.42 -12.70 7.98
N GLY A 302 -7.91 -13.09 6.80
CA GLY A 302 -7.54 -14.33 6.12
C GLY A 302 -6.05 -14.40 5.81
N GLY A 303 -5.45 -13.33 5.28
CA GLY A 303 -4.01 -13.27 4.99
C GLY A 303 -3.15 -13.49 6.25
N ALA A 304 -3.48 -12.81 7.36
CA ALA A 304 -2.75 -12.97 8.62
C ALA A 304 -2.87 -14.41 9.18
N ILE A 305 -4.07 -15.00 9.14
CA ILE A 305 -4.30 -16.38 9.58
C ILE A 305 -3.52 -17.36 8.70
N LEU A 306 -3.56 -17.20 7.37
CA LEU A 306 -2.87 -18.09 6.43
C LEU A 306 -1.35 -18.07 6.63
N VAL A 307 -0.75 -16.88 6.76
CA VAL A 307 0.68 -16.73 7.06
C VAL A 307 1.01 -17.38 8.42
N GLY A 308 0.24 -17.09 9.47
CA GLY A 308 0.48 -17.65 10.80
C GLY A 308 0.39 -19.18 10.83
N CYS A 309 -0.66 -19.75 10.24
CA CYS A 309 -0.83 -21.20 10.13
C CYS A 309 0.28 -21.86 9.30
N PHE A 310 0.70 -21.22 8.20
CA PHE A 310 1.78 -21.73 7.37
C PHE A 310 3.11 -21.76 8.12
N LEU A 311 3.50 -20.66 8.78
CA LEU A 311 4.74 -20.59 9.56
C LEU A 311 4.76 -21.60 10.70
N ARG A 312 3.63 -21.82 11.37
CA ARG A 312 3.50 -22.86 12.41
C ARG A 312 3.76 -24.25 11.84
N ARG A 313 3.15 -24.58 10.69
CA ARG A 313 3.37 -25.89 10.04
C ARG A 313 4.82 -26.09 9.59
N VAL A 314 5.47 -25.05 9.08
CA VAL A 314 6.89 -25.14 8.67
C VAL A 314 7.77 -25.40 9.89
N ALA A 315 7.50 -24.75 11.02
CA ALA A 315 8.23 -24.95 12.26
C ALA A 315 8.00 -26.34 12.91
N GLU A 316 6.89 -27.03 12.59
CA GLU A 316 6.62 -28.40 13.06
C GLU A 316 7.39 -29.46 12.23
N ILE A 317 7.92 -29.09 11.06
CA ILE A 317 8.62 -30.00 10.14
C ILE A 317 10.16 -29.88 10.29
N GLU A 318 10.65 -28.79 10.91
CA GLU A 318 12.07 -28.54 11.24
C GLU A 318 12.42 -29.03 12.65
#